data_AF-A0A3B5LC65-F1
#
_entry.id   AF-A0A3B5LC65-F1
#
_cell.length_a   1.000
_cell.length_b   1.000
_cell.length_c   1.000
_cell.angle_alpha   90.00
_cell.angle_beta   90.00
_cell.angle_gamma   90.00
#
_symmetry.space_group_name_H-M   'P 1'
#
loop_
_entity.id
_entity.type
_entity.pdbx_description
1 polymer ?
#
loop_
_entity_poly.entity_id
_entity_poly.type
_entity_poly.pdbx_seq_one_letter_code
_entity_poly.pdbx_strand_id
1 'polypeptide(L)'
;MKIYGGENVELGIRVWTCGGSVEVVPCSKIAHIERFHKPYLPDLTPAMKRNALRVAEIWMDEYKHNINLAWNIPFENHGIDIGDVSERKKLRERLNCKPFKWYLDNVYPKLDPWDNLLAYGALKNLDSELCMDQGPVPGDTPISFDCHYYGPQVRETVGTGHKQRCGKSHKYNDNRCLTDRGEKKTEPGLFNCKEAMQKGMGIYWDFTQVRLQNQFRLTAPFKRKLLSFIECTGQRWKIQNLIKDF
;
A
#
# COMPACT_ATOMS: atom_id res chain seq x y z
N MET A 1 20.90 6.41 -8.38
CA MET A 1 19.66 5.84 -8.95
C MET A 1 20.02 5.02 -10.18
N LYS A 2 19.14 4.15 -10.65
CA LYS A 2 19.29 3.39 -11.90
C LYS A 2 18.08 3.64 -12.80
N ILE A 3 18.32 3.95 -14.08
CA ILE A 3 17.34 3.99 -15.18
C ILE A 3 16.20 5.02 -15.00
N TYR A 4 15.22 4.75 -14.13
CA TYR A 4 14.01 5.57 -14.00
C TYR A 4 13.39 5.42 -12.60
N GLY A 5 12.82 6.52 -12.11
CA GLY A 5 11.96 6.55 -10.93
C GLY A 5 12.73 6.82 -9.65
N GLY A 6 12.14 7.68 -8.81
CA GLY A 6 12.63 8.03 -7.47
C GLY A 6 13.54 9.27 -7.45
N GLU A 7 14.17 9.67 -8.56
CA GLU A 7 15.04 10.85 -8.62
C GLU A 7 14.30 12.17 -8.40
N ASN A 8 13.08 12.28 -8.93
CA ASN A 8 12.22 13.45 -8.74
C ASN A 8 11.79 13.59 -7.27
N VAL A 9 11.45 12.47 -6.63
CA VAL A 9 11.08 12.41 -5.21
C VAL A 9 12.28 12.70 -4.32
N GLU A 10 13.45 12.12 -4.62
CA GLU A 10 14.70 12.38 -3.91
C GLU A 10 15.05 13.87 -3.94
N LEU A 11 15.01 14.46 -5.14
CA LEU A 11 15.34 15.87 -5.32
C LEU A 11 14.36 16.76 -4.54
N GLY A 12 13.06 16.48 -4.62
CA GLY A 12 12.03 17.23 -3.90
C GLY A 12 12.25 17.20 -2.38
N ILE A 13 12.42 16.00 -1.80
CA ILE A 13 12.66 15.87 -0.35
C ILE A 13 13.97 16.55 0.04
N ARG A 14 15.04 16.36 -0.74
CA ARG A 14 16.34 17.00 -0.48
C ARG A 14 16.23 18.53 -0.48
N VAL A 15 15.65 19.11 -1.53
CA VAL A 15 15.54 20.58 -1.65
C VAL A 15 14.81 21.15 -0.44
N TRP A 16 13.65 20.61 -0.10
CA TRP A 16 12.87 21.09 1.04
C TRP A 16 13.56 20.91 2.38
N THR A 17 14.11 19.72 2.65
CA THR A 17 14.74 19.43 3.96
C THR A 17 16.08 20.14 4.14
N CYS A 18 16.77 20.52 3.05
CA CYS A 18 18.07 21.18 3.12
C CYS A 18 18.00 22.71 2.88
N GLY A 19 16.82 23.32 3.03
CA GLY A 19 16.66 24.78 3.08
C GLY A 19 16.28 25.48 1.76
N GLY A 20 15.95 24.73 0.71
CA GLY A 20 15.38 25.27 -0.52
C GLY A 20 13.85 25.13 -0.58
N SER A 21 13.27 25.49 -1.73
CA SER A 21 11.85 25.34 -2.04
C SER A 21 11.64 24.76 -3.45
N VAL A 22 10.46 24.19 -3.69
CA VAL A 22 10.02 23.73 -5.01
C VAL A 22 8.72 24.44 -5.36
N GLU A 23 8.70 25.12 -6.50
CA GLU A 23 7.58 25.95 -6.94
C GLU A 23 7.11 25.57 -8.35
N VAL A 24 5.80 25.67 -8.56
CA VAL A 24 5.19 25.56 -9.89
C VAL A 24 4.83 26.95 -10.35
N VAL A 25 5.47 27.42 -11.43
CA VAL A 25 5.26 28.78 -11.97
C VAL A 25 4.17 28.74 -13.03
N PRO A 26 2.93 29.23 -12.78
CA PRO A 26 1.80 29.03 -13.70
C PRO A 26 1.97 29.74 -15.06
N CYS A 27 2.82 30.77 -15.10
CA CYS A 27 3.13 31.54 -16.31
C CYS A 27 4.11 30.82 -17.25
N SER A 28 4.88 29.84 -16.75
CA SER A 28 5.82 29.06 -17.56
C SER A 28 5.17 27.72 -17.94
N LYS A 29 4.91 27.51 -19.23
CA LYS A 29 4.15 26.35 -19.71
C LYS A 29 5.00 25.53 -20.67
N ILE A 30 5.19 24.25 -20.34
CA ILE A 30 5.85 23.27 -21.19
C ILE A 30 4.91 22.06 -21.31
N ALA A 31 4.63 21.63 -22.53
CA ALA A 31 3.85 20.43 -22.77
C ALA A 31 4.74 19.18 -22.70
N HIS A 32 4.32 18.18 -21.95
CA HIS A 32 4.97 16.88 -21.88
C HIS A 32 4.05 15.80 -22.46
N ILE A 33 4.57 15.01 -23.41
CA ILE A 33 3.83 13.88 -23.97
C ILE A 33 4.07 12.66 -23.07
N GLU A 34 3.05 12.29 -22.29
CA GLU A 34 3.10 11.07 -21.49
C GLU A 34 3.05 9.84 -22.39
N ARG A 35 3.99 8.92 -22.17
CA ARG A 35 4.04 7.65 -22.90
C ARG A 35 3.25 6.59 -22.14
N PHE A 36 2.44 5.82 -22.87
CA PHE A 36 1.73 4.67 -22.31
C PHE A 36 2.69 3.58 -21.78
N HIS A 37 3.82 3.37 -22.46
CA HIS A 37 4.88 2.46 -22.02
C HIS A 37 6.26 3.07 -22.26
N LYS A 38 7.26 2.62 -21.49
CA LYS A 38 8.64 3.08 -21.63
C LYS A 38 9.40 2.13 -22.57
N PRO A 39 9.91 2.60 -23.73
CA PRO A 39 10.41 1.70 -24.78
C PRO A 39 11.77 1.06 -24.48
N TYR A 40 12.51 1.55 -23.47
CA TYR A 40 13.88 1.14 -23.17
C TYR A 40 14.00 0.00 -22.15
N LEU A 41 12.92 -0.34 -21.45
CA LEU A 41 12.92 -1.49 -20.54
C LEU A 41 11.49 -2.04 -20.36
N PRO A 42 11.25 -3.35 -20.64
CA PRO A 42 9.93 -3.95 -20.48
C PRO A 42 9.40 -3.92 -19.05
N ASP A 43 10.28 -4.11 -18.06
CA ASP A 43 9.94 -4.06 -16.64
C ASP A 43 10.87 -3.13 -15.86
N LEU A 44 10.32 -2.00 -15.42
CA LEU A 44 11.03 -1.01 -14.60
C LEU A 44 10.93 -1.29 -13.10
N THR A 45 10.10 -2.27 -12.70
CA THR A 45 9.80 -2.57 -11.29
C THR A 45 11.07 -2.78 -10.45
N PRO A 46 12.08 -3.54 -10.89
CA PRO A 46 13.30 -3.74 -10.10
C PRO A 46 14.07 -2.43 -9.88
N ALA A 47 14.21 -1.61 -10.92
CA ALA A 47 14.91 -0.33 -10.85
C ALA A 47 14.16 0.68 -9.97
N MET A 48 12.83 0.76 -10.12
CA MET A 48 11.96 1.64 -9.35
C MET A 48 11.95 1.26 -7.87
N LYS A 49 11.78 -0.02 -7.53
CA LYS A 49 11.84 -0.51 -6.13
C LYS A 49 13.18 -0.19 -5.50
N ARG A 50 14.29 -0.49 -6.19
CA ARG A 50 15.64 -0.18 -5.71
C ARG A 50 15.83 1.31 -5.46
N ASN A 51 15.42 2.16 -6.39
CA ASN A 51 15.60 3.60 -6.26
C ASN A 51 14.74 4.17 -5.13
N ALA A 52 13.47 3.74 -5.01
CA ALA A 52 12.58 4.17 -3.94
C ALA A 52 13.14 3.77 -2.56
N LEU A 53 13.62 2.54 -2.40
CA LEU A 53 14.25 2.09 -1.15
C LEU A 53 15.53 2.88 -0.82
N ARG A 54 16.33 3.27 -1.83
CA ARG A 54 17.47 4.17 -1.61
C ARG A 54 17.03 5.55 -1.11
N VAL A 55 15.98 6.13 -1.69
CA VAL A 55 15.43 7.41 -1.19
C VAL A 55 15.00 7.26 0.26
N ALA A 56 14.25 6.19 0.56
CA ALA A 56 13.75 5.90 1.89
C ALA A 56 14.88 5.83 2.93
N GLU A 57 15.92 5.06 2.62
CA GLU A 57 17.05 4.84 3.52
C GLU A 57 17.90 6.10 3.74
N ILE A 58 17.90 7.05 2.81
CA ILE A 58 18.67 8.30 2.93
C ILE A 58 17.85 9.40 3.59
N TRP A 59 16.56 9.52 3.24
CA TRP A 59 15.77 10.75 3.46
C TRP A 59 14.51 10.56 4.29
N MET A 60 14.00 9.34 4.49
CA MET A 60 12.68 9.13 5.11
C MET A 60 12.72 8.68 6.57
N ASP A 61 13.91 8.55 7.17
CA ASP A 61 14.07 8.22 8.60
C ASP A 61 13.23 6.99 9.01
N GLU A 62 12.47 7.07 10.10
CA GLU A 62 11.55 6.02 10.58
C GLU A 62 10.39 5.72 9.61
N TYR A 63 10.09 6.63 8.68
CA TYR A 63 9.00 6.50 7.70
C TYR A 63 9.39 5.64 6.49
N LYS A 64 10.62 5.10 6.44
CA LYS A 64 11.09 4.27 5.33
C LYS A 64 10.20 3.05 5.05
N HIS A 65 9.55 2.52 6.08
CA HIS A 65 8.60 1.41 5.98
C HIS A 65 7.39 1.74 5.08
N ASN A 66 7.11 3.02 4.84
CA ASN A 66 6.08 3.44 3.88
C ASN A 66 6.45 3.05 2.44
N ILE A 67 7.73 2.94 2.10
CA ILE A 67 8.10 2.42 0.77
C ILE A 67 7.90 0.90 0.72
N ASN A 68 8.21 0.19 1.80
CA ASN A 68 7.99 -1.26 1.89
C ASN A 68 6.50 -1.61 1.69
N LEU A 69 5.64 -0.94 2.45
CA LEU A 69 4.18 -1.08 2.37
C LEU A 69 3.64 -0.74 0.96
N ALA A 70 4.05 0.40 0.37
CA ALA A 70 3.59 0.83 -0.95
C ALA A 70 3.93 -0.16 -2.08
N TRP A 71 5.08 -0.83 -1.96
CA TRP A 71 5.54 -1.82 -2.95
C TRP A 71 5.25 -3.27 -2.56
N ASN A 72 4.54 -3.49 -1.45
CA ASN A 72 4.27 -4.80 -0.86
C ASN A 72 5.55 -5.64 -0.66
N ILE A 73 6.56 -5.03 -0.05
CA ILE A 73 7.88 -5.61 0.24
C ILE A 73 7.96 -5.83 1.76
N PRO A 74 8.48 -6.97 2.26
CA PRO A 74 8.73 -7.16 3.69
C PRO A 74 9.58 -6.04 4.30
N PHE A 75 9.38 -5.74 5.58
CA PHE A 75 10.13 -4.66 6.27
C PHE A 75 11.60 -5.01 6.46
N GLU A 76 11.88 -6.29 6.62
CA GLU A 76 13.20 -6.84 6.82
C GLU A 76 13.45 -7.98 5.84
N ASN A 77 14.71 -8.27 5.54
CA ASN A 77 15.14 -9.45 4.77
C ASN A 77 14.48 -9.58 3.37
N HIS A 78 14.09 -8.47 2.76
CA HIS A 78 13.44 -8.47 1.44
C HIS A 78 14.39 -8.74 0.25
N GLY A 79 15.69 -8.90 0.49
CA GLY A 79 16.67 -9.34 -0.52
C GLY A 79 16.97 -8.36 -1.66
N ILE A 80 16.54 -7.09 -1.55
CA ILE A 80 16.78 -6.08 -2.60
C ILE A 80 18.05 -5.32 -2.28
N ASP A 81 19.07 -5.46 -3.13
CA ASP A 81 20.31 -4.70 -3.02
C ASP A 81 20.11 -3.23 -3.44
N ILE A 82 20.05 -2.37 -2.43
CA ILE A 82 20.00 -0.92 -2.63
C ILE A 82 21.38 -0.33 -2.94
N GLY A 83 22.48 -1.05 -2.78
CA GLY A 83 23.86 -0.60 -2.90
C GLY A 83 24.26 0.46 -1.87
N ASP A 84 25.50 0.92 -1.91
CA ASP A 84 26.01 1.92 -0.96
C ASP A 84 25.26 3.26 -1.06
N VAL A 85 24.95 3.83 0.10
CA VAL A 85 24.28 5.12 0.30
C VAL A 85 25.06 6.04 1.24
N SER A 86 26.25 5.64 1.70
CA SER A 86 27.05 6.34 2.71
C SER A 86 27.36 7.78 2.33
N GLU A 87 27.82 8.01 1.09
CA GLU A 87 28.12 9.37 0.61
C GLU A 87 26.90 10.29 0.59
N ARG A 88 25.70 9.73 0.35
CA ARG A 88 24.45 10.52 0.38
C ARG A 88 24.00 10.82 1.80
N LYS A 89 24.19 9.90 2.74
CA LYS A 89 23.94 10.15 4.18
C LYS A 89 24.89 11.23 4.71
N LYS A 90 26.20 11.15 4.41
CA LYS A 90 27.18 12.19 4.75
C LYS A 90 26.85 13.55 4.13
N LEU A 91 26.31 13.59 2.91
CA LEU A 91 25.85 14.84 2.31
C LEU A 91 24.70 15.46 3.10
N ARG A 92 23.70 14.65 3.47
CA ARG A 92 22.56 15.10 4.29
C ARG A 92 23.02 15.68 5.64
N GLU A 93 23.98 15.02 6.28
CA GLU A 93 24.60 15.47 7.53
C GLU A 93 25.36 16.79 7.34
N ARG A 94 26.24 16.88 6.33
CA ARG A 94 27.01 18.10 6.06
C ARG A 94 26.14 19.32 5.77
N LEU A 95 25.01 19.13 5.11
CA LEU A 95 24.05 20.19 4.79
C LEU A 95 23.11 20.52 5.96
N ASN A 96 23.22 19.81 7.09
CA ASN A 96 22.36 19.98 8.26
C ASN A 96 20.86 19.95 7.90
N CYS A 97 20.48 19.01 7.03
CA CYS A 97 19.10 18.92 6.54
C CYS A 97 18.15 18.50 7.67
N LYS A 98 16.93 19.02 7.63
CA LYS A 98 15.85 18.72 8.57
C LYS A 98 15.45 17.23 8.54
N PRO A 99 14.93 16.69 9.65
CA PRO A 99 14.37 15.33 9.67
C PRO A 99 13.15 15.22 8.77
N PHE A 100 12.83 14.01 8.30
CA PHE A 100 11.70 13.78 7.40
C PHE A 100 10.35 14.13 8.05
N LYS A 101 10.24 13.95 9.37
CA LYS A 101 9.08 14.43 10.14
C LYS A 101 8.80 15.92 9.91
N TRP A 102 9.84 16.76 9.85
CA TRP A 102 9.67 18.19 9.55
C TRP A 102 9.06 18.40 8.16
N TYR A 103 9.47 17.62 7.16
CA TYR A 103 8.90 17.67 5.81
C TYR A 103 7.41 17.34 5.82
N LEU A 104 7.02 16.28 6.54
CA LEU A 104 5.61 15.91 6.68
C LEU A 104 4.81 17.01 7.39
N ASP A 105 5.34 17.57 8.48
CA ASP A 105 4.62 18.56 9.29
C ASP A 105 4.51 19.94 8.60
N ASN A 106 5.48 20.32 7.75
CA ASN A 106 5.59 21.68 7.20
C ASN A 106 5.38 21.79 5.68
N VAL A 107 5.74 20.75 4.92
CA VAL A 107 5.68 20.78 3.45
C VAL A 107 4.49 19.98 2.93
N TYR A 108 4.22 18.81 3.50
CA TYR A 108 3.10 17.98 3.06
C TYR A 108 2.21 17.44 4.20
N PRO A 109 1.58 18.33 5.01
CA PRO A 109 0.79 17.94 6.19
C PRO A 109 -0.52 17.22 5.86
N LYS A 110 -0.96 17.26 4.60
CA LYS A 110 -2.16 16.55 4.13
C LYS A 110 -1.91 15.09 3.79
N LEU A 111 -0.67 14.61 3.87
CA LEU A 111 -0.37 13.22 3.62
C LEU A 111 -0.91 12.36 4.76
N ASP A 112 -1.83 11.44 4.46
CA ASP A 112 -2.34 10.51 5.48
C ASP A 112 -1.21 9.66 6.06
N PRO A 113 -1.06 9.60 7.40
CA PRO A 113 -0.12 8.71 8.03
C PRO A 113 -0.60 7.25 7.99
N TRP A 114 0.36 6.35 8.13
CA TRP A 114 0.16 4.90 8.18
C TRP A 114 0.28 4.39 9.61
N ASP A 115 -0.63 4.86 10.45
CA ASP A 115 -0.66 4.52 11.87
C ASP A 115 -1.44 3.23 12.15
N ASN A 116 -1.07 2.54 13.23
CA ASN A 116 -1.76 1.37 13.77
C ASN A 116 -1.92 0.19 12.79
N LEU A 117 -0.98 0.04 11.84
CA LEU A 117 -0.94 -1.12 10.95
C LEU A 117 -0.54 -2.39 11.72
N LEU A 118 -1.30 -3.45 11.48
CA LEU A 118 -1.07 -4.77 12.05
C LEU A 118 -0.47 -5.74 11.03
N ALA A 119 -0.91 -5.66 9.78
CA ALA A 119 -0.45 -6.50 8.68
C ALA A 119 -0.76 -5.87 7.32
N TYR A 120 -0.13 -6.37 6.27
CA TYR A 120 -0.35 -5.93 4.91
C TYR A 120 0.00 -7.00 3.87
N GLY A 121 -0.39 -6.73 2.62
CA GLY A 121 -0.07 -7.56 1.47
C GLY A 121 -1.27 -8.36 0.97
N ALA A 122 -1.00 -9.42 0.22
CA ALA A 122 -2.07 -10.25 -0.32
C ALA A 122 -2.75 -11.07 0.79
N LEU A 123 -4.07 -11.18 0.70
CA LEU A 123 -4.88 -12.04 1.55
C LEU A 123 -5.21 -13.32 0.79
N LYS A 124 -4.54 -14.42 1.17
CA LYS A 124 -4.65 -15.73 0.52
C LYS A 124 -5.61 -16.63 1.26
N ASN A 125 -6.53 -17.26 0.53
CA ASN A 125 -7.36 -18.35 1.02
C ASN A 125 -6.55 -19.65 0.98
N LEU A 126 -6.40 -20.33 2.11
CA LEU A 126 -5.56 -21.54 2.23
C LEU A 126 -6.25 -22.82 1.74
N ASP A 127 -7.56 -22.76 1.48
CA ASP A 127 -8.32 -23.92 1.03
C ASP A 127 -8.40 -23.97 -0.51
N SER A 128 -8.43 -22.80 -1.16
CA SER A 128 -8.43 -22.66 -2.62
C SER A 128 -7.09 -22.22 -3.22
N GLU A 129 -6.14 -21.79 -2.38
CA GLU A 129 -4.85 -21.22 -2.78
C GLU A 129 -4.94 -19.92 -3.60
N LEU A 130 -6.12 -19.31 -3.71
CA LEU A 130 -6.38 -18.05 -4.41
C LEU A 130 -6.24 -16.84 -3.48
N CYS A 131 -6.01 -15.67 -4.06
CA CYS A 131 -5.94 -14.40 -3.33
C CYS A 131 -7.19 -13.55 -3.56
N MET A 132 -7.56 -12.78 -2.53
CA MET A 132 -8.57 -11.73 -2.67
C MET A 132 -8.03 -10.62 -3.58
N ASP A 133 -8.81 -10.27 -4.60
CA ASP A 133 -8.50 -9.24 -5.57
C ASP A 133 -9.64 -8.22 -5.63
N GLN A 134 -9.32 -6.97 -5.91
CA GLN A 134 -10.31 -5.93 -6.19
C GLN A 134 -11.15 -6.25 -7.44
N GLY A 135 -10.58 -6.97 -8.41
CA GLY A 135 -11.19 -7.20 -9.70
C GLY A 135 -11.01 -6.02 -10.67
N PRO A 136 -11.55 -6.15 -11.90
CA PRO A 136 -11.34 -5.19 -12.98
C PRO A 136 -12.01 -3.84 -12.72
N VAL A 137 -13.12 -3.83 -11.97
CA VAL A 137 -13.90 -2.63 -11.66
C VAL A 137 -13.61 -2.20 -10.23
N PRO A 138 -13.01 -1.02 -10.00
CA PRO A 138 -12.83 -0.52 -8.66
C PRO A 138 -14.17 -0.30 -7.97
N GLY A 139 -14.34 -0.85 -6.76
CA GLY A 139 -15.46 -0.51 -5.85
C GLY A 139 -16.66 -1.42 -5.96
N ASP A 140 -16.47 -2.47 -6.73
CA ASP A 140 -17.44 -3.54 -6.88
C ASP A 140 -17.21 -4.65 -5.84
N THR A 141 -17.90 -5.77 -6.01
CA THR A 141 -17.68 -7.00 -5.26
C THR A 141 -16.27 -7.55 -5.56
N PRO A 142 -15.40 -7.70 -4.54
CA PRO A 142 -14.07 -8.26 -4.75
C PRO A 142 -14.14 -9.73 -5.19
N ILE A 143 -13.11 -10.18 -5.90
CA ILE A 143 -13.05 -11.51 -6.51
C ILE A 143 -11.96 -12.38 -5.87
N SER A 144 -12.04 -13.69 -6.09
CA SER A 144 -10.93 -14.62 -5.88
C SER A 144 -10.17 -14.81 -7.18
N PHE A 145 -8.86 -14.54 -7.17
CA PHE A 145 -8.01 -14.59 -8.35
C PHE A 145 -6.63 -15.18 -8.03
N ASP A 146 -5.87 -15.54 -9.08
CA ASP A 146 -4.51 -16.05 -8.92
C ASP A 146 -3.62 -15.03 -8.20
N CYS A 147 -2.86 -15.49 -7.21
CA CYS A 147 -2.01 -14.63 -6.40
C CYS A 147 -0.87 -14.01 -7.23
N HIS A 148 -0.96 -12.72 -7.52
CA HIS A 148 0.06 -11.94 -8.23
C HIS A 148 0.66 -10.81 -7.38
N TYR A 149 0.15 -10.56 -6.16
CA TYR A 149 0.76 -9.70 -5.13
C TYR A 149 0.96 -8.23 -5.53
N TYR A 150 0.30 -7.79 -6.61
CA TYR A 150 0.27 -6.41 -7.09
C TYR A 150 -0.86 -5.62 -6.41
N GLY A 151 -0.84 -4.29 -6.57
CA GLY A 151 -1.77 -3.35 -5.95
C GLY A 151 -3.23 -3.82 -5.76
N PRO A 152 -3.91 -4.40 -6.79
CA PRO A 152 -5.28 -4.88 -6.65
C PRO A 152 -5.50 -5.96 -5.58
N GLN A 153 -4.47 -6.71 -5.20
CA GLN A 153 -4.50 -7.74 -4.15
C GLN A 153 -3.94 -7.27 -2.81
N VAL A 154 -3.25 -6.13 -2.79
CA VAL A 154 -2.61 -5.63 -1.57
C VAL A 154 -3.67 -5.01 -0.66
N ARG A 155 -3.67 -5.44 0.60
CA ARG A 155 -4.54 -4.96 1.67
C ARG A 155 -3.70 -4.50 2.86
N GLU A 156 -4.32 -3.70 3.72
CA GLU A 156 -3.77 -3.25 5.00
C GLU A 156 -4.78 -3.54 6.11
N THR A 157 -4.32 -4.20 7.18
CA THR A 157 -5.10 -4.43 8.41
C THR A 157 -4.75 -3.38 9.44
N VAL A 158 -5.74 -2.67 9.98
CA VAL A 158 -5.56 -1.61 11.01
C VAL A 158 -6.20 -2.01 12.34
N GLY A 159 -5.50 -1.74 13.44
CA GLY A 159 -5.77 -2.36 14.76
C GLY A 159 -6.98 -1.88 15.57
N THR A 160 -7.69 -0.83 15.20
CA THR A 160 -8.98 -0.53 15.85
C THR A 160 -10.10 -1.34 15.17
N GLY A 161 -10.35 -2.56 15.64
CA GLY A 161 -11.42 -3.46 15.16
C GLY A 161 -11.11 -4.21 13.85
N HIS A 162 -9.83 -4.45 13.57
CA HIS A 162 -9.27 -5.08 12.36
C HIS A 162 -9.96 -4.69 11.04
N LYS A 163 -9.94 -3.40 10.75
CA LYS A 163 -10.46 -2.86 9.48
C LYS A 163 -9.54 -3.29 8.32
N GLN A 164 -10.08 -4.01 7.34
CA GLN A 164 -9.38 -4.31 6.08
C GLN A 164 -9.54 -3.15 5.11
N ARG A 165 -8.42 -2.47 4.83
CA ARG A 165 -8.36 -1.47 3.78
C ARG A 165 -7.77 -2.11 2.52
N CYS A 166 -8.39 -1.87 1.39
CA CYS A 166 -7.77 -2.10 0.10
C CYS A 166 -6.74 -1.02 -0.15
N GLY A 167 -5.54 -1.42 -0.54
CA GLY A 167 -4.43 -0.52 -0.80
C GLY A 167 -4.84 0.62 -1.73
N LYS A 168 -4.27 1.81 -1.49
CA LYS A 168 -4.54 3.03 -2.27
C LYS A 168 -4.26 2.76 -3.75
N SER A 169 -5.27 2.89 -4.60
CA SER A 169 -5.03 2.98 -6.05
C SER A 169 -4.53 4.38 -6.36
N HIS A 170 -3.37 4.54 -6.99
CA HIS A 170 -2.87 5.86 -7.43
C HIS A 170 -3.85 6.60 -8.37
N LYS A 171 -4.81 5.90 -9.00
CA LYS A 171 -5.86 6.50 -9.84
C LYS A 171 -7.10 6.96 -9.07
N TYR A 172 -7.39 6.34 -7.92
CA TYR A 172 -8.60 6.59 -7.16
C TYR A 172 -8.17 6.83 -5.71
N ASN A 173 -8.11 8.11 -5.34
CA ASN A 173 -7.56 8.61 -4.07
C ASN A 173 -8.42 8.25 -2.84
N ASP A 174 -9.14 7.14 -2.88
CA ASP A 174 -10.10 6.73 -1.86
C ASP A 174 -9.63 5.46 -1.16
N ASN A 175 -9.51 5.55 0.17
CA ASN A 175 -9.36 4.39 1.03
C ASN A 175 -10.67 3.58 0.93
N ARG A 176 -10.61 2.41 0.29
CA ARG A 176 -11.76 1.50 0.22
C ARG A 176 -11.64 0.41 1.26
N CYS A 177 -12.75 0.14 1.92
CA CYS A 177 -12.85 -0.88 2.94
C CYS A 177 -13.63 -2.06 2.41
N LEU A 178 -13.25 -3.26 2.84
CA LEU A 178 -14.12 -4.41 2.70
C LEU A 178 -15.34 -4.17 3.58
N THR A 179 -16.52 -4.19 2.97
CA THR A 179 -17.78 -3.86 3.66
C THR A 179 -18.81 -4.95 3.50
N ASP A 180 -19.53 -5.24 4.57
CA ASP A 180 -20.86 -5.82 4.52
C ASP A 180 -21.90 -4.73 4.21
N ARG A 181 -22.58 -4.86 3.07
CA ARG A 181 -23.58 -3.90 2.57
C ARG A 181 -24.88 -3.93 3.38
N GLY A 182 -25.11 -4.95 4.22
CA GLY A 182 -26.40 -5.18 4.86
C GLY A 182 -27.48 -5.60 3.85
N GLU A 183 -28.71 -5.80 4.33
CA GLU A 183 -29.91 -6.10 3.50
C GLU A 183 -29.99 -7.53 2.89
N LYS A 184 -29.46 -8.56 3.56
CA LYS A 184 -29.44 -9.96 3.04
C LYS A 184 -28.66 -10.13 1.73
N LYS A 185 -27.87 -9.13 1.31
CA LYS A 185 -26.93 -9.28 0.21
C LYS A 185 -25.75 -10.12 0.72
N THR A 186 -25.53 -11.27 0.11
CA THR A 186 -24.43 -12.16 0.49
C THR A 186 -23.09 -11.66 -0.05
N GLU A 187 -23.02 -10.63 -0.87
CA GLU A 187 -21.77 -10.19 -1.50
C GLU A 187 -21.12 -9.02 -0.75
N PRO A 188 -19.81 -9.12 -0.39
CA PRO A 188 -19.05 -8.00 0.15
C PRO A 188 -18.89 -6.91 -0.91
N GLY A 189 -18.69 -5.67 -0.47
CA GLY A 189 -18.36 -4.54 -1.33
C GLY A 189 -17.03 -3.90 -0.96
N LEU A 190 -16.50 -3.10 -1.89
CA LEU A 190 -15.37 -2.20 -1.63
C LEU A 190 -15.84 -0.74 -1.66
N PHE A 191 -16.21 -0.18 -0.52
CA PHE A 191 -16.69 1.21 -0.42
C PHE A 191 -15.69 2.14 0.22
N ASN A 192 -15.78 3.44 -0.05
CA ASN A 192 -15.02 4.43 0.68
C ASN A 192 -15.23 4.23 2.19
N CYS A 193 -14.14 4.10 2.94
CA CYS A 193 -14.18 3.75 4.35
C CYS A 193 -14.93 4.77 5.23
N LYS A 194 -14.96 6.05 4.85
CA LYS A 194 -15.69 7.10 5.58
C LYS A 194 -17.19 7.04 5.27
N GLU A 195 -17.52 6.88 3.99
CA GLU A 195 -18.90 6.73 3.53
C GLU A 195 -19.55 5.47 4.11
N ALA A 196 -18.84 4.35 4.11
CA ALA A 196 -19.30 3.09 4.68
C ALA A 196 -19.64 3.21 6.17
N MET A 197 -18.82 3.96 6.93
CA MET A 197 -19.11 4.25 8.34
C MET A 197 -20.36 5.12 8.51
N GLN A 198 -20.50 6.17 7.70
CA GLN A 198 -21.67 7.06 7.73
C GLN A 198 -22.97 6.31 7.36
N LYS A 199 -22.88 5.33 6.46
CA LYS A 199 -24.00 4.48 6.03
C LYS A 199 -24.26 3.29 6.96
N GLY A 200 -23.51 3.12 8.05
CA GLY A 200 -23.68 2.02 8.99
C GLY A 200 -23.34 0.64 8.42
N MET A 201 -22.49 0.56 7.39
CA MET A 201 -22.04 -0.71 6.81
C MET A 201 -21.10 -1.45 7.76
N GLY A 202 -21.09 -2.78 7.71
CA GLY A 202 -20.15 -3.60 8.46
C GLY A 202 -18.74 -3.47 7.90
N ILE A 203 -17.86 -2.73 8.57
CA ILE A 203 -16.47 -2.48 8.13
C ILE A 203 -15.40 -3.09 9.04
N TYR A 204 -15.86 -3.63 10.17
CA TYR A 204 -15.03 -4.26 11.17
C TYR A 204 -15.13 -5.76 10.97
N TRP A 205 -13.99 -6.42 11.07
CA TRP A 205 -13.86 -7.84 10.80
C TRP A 205 -13.05 -8.45 11.94
N ASP A 206 -13.37 -9.68 12.31
CA ASP A 206 -12.62 -10.40 13.33
C ASP A 206 -11.54 -11.25 12.65
N PHE A 207 -10.26 -10.95 12.93
CA PHE A 207 -9.12 -11.67 12.38
C PHE A 207 -8.16 -12.03 13.50
N THR A 208 -7.74 -13.30 13.49
CA THR A 208 -6.64 -13.76 14.31
C THR A 208 -5.61 -14.44 13.41
N GLN A 209 -4.41 -13.88 13.39
CA GLN A 209 -3.26 -14.44 12.70
C GLN A 209 -2.05 -14.39 13.63
N VAL A 210 -1.90 -15.46 14.40
CA VAL A 210 -0.69 -15.73 15.17
C VAL A 210 0.29 -16.46 14.25
N ARG A 211 1.60 -16.21 14.36
CA ARG A 211 2.66 -16.81 13.51
C ARG A 211 2.56 -18.33 13.22
N LEU A 212 1.73 -19.08 13.97
CA LEU A 212 1.52 -20.53 13.86
C LEU A 212 0.05 -20.98 13.72
N GLN A 213 -0.95 -20.08 13.81
CA GLN A 213 -2.37 -20.41 13.61
C GLN A 213 -3.08 -19.23 12.92
N ASN A 214 -3.61 -19.48 11.72
CA ASN A 214 -4.37 -18.49 10.96
C ASN A 214 -5.84 -18.91 10.97
N GLN A 215 -6.71 -18.13 11.60
CA GLN A 215 -8.16 -18.33 11.51
C GLN A 215 -8.81 -17.04 11.01
N PHE A 216 -9.57 -17.17 9.93
CA PHE A 216 -10.24 -16.06 9.27
C PHE A 216 -11.69 -16.43 9.05
N ARG A 217 -12.62 -15.53 9.35
CA ARG A 217 -14.06 -15.78 9.23
C ARG A 217 -14.68 -14.84 8.21
N LEU A 218 -14.33 -15.07 6.96
CA LEU A 218 -14.92 -14.42 5.80
C LEU A 218 -14.85 -15.45 4.70
N THR A 219 -16.00 -15.77 4.14
CA THR A 219 -16.11 -16.89 3.23
C THR A 219 -16.34 -16.42 1.81
N ALA A 220 -16.00 -17.29 0.87
CA ALA A 220 -16.30 -17.14 -0.55
C ALA A 220 -16.84 -18.47 -1.05
N PRO A 221 -18.11 -18.58 -1.47
CA PRO A 221 -18.57 -19.77 -2.14
C PRO A 221 -17.99 -19.81 -3.55
N PHE A 222 -17.51 -20.99 -3.92
CA PHE A 222 -16.81 -21.30 -5.16
C PHE A 222 -17.68 -21.20 -6.44
N LYS A 223 -18.85 -20.55 -6.40
CA LYS A 223 -19.68 -20.34 -7.59
C LYS A 223 -19.52 -18.91 -8.08
N ARG A 224 -18.65 -18.73 -9.11
CA ARG A 224 -18.47 -17.55 -9.99
C ARG A 224 -17.26 -16.62 -9.76
N LYS A 225 -16.23 -17.02 -8.99
CA LYS A 225 -15.07 -16.18 -8.63
C LYS A 225 -15.40 -14.93 -7.79
N LEU A 226 -16.66 -14.74 -7.41
CA LEU A 226 -17.09 -13.65 -6.53
C LEU A 226 -17.00 -14.09 -5.08
N LEU A 227 -16.56 -13.20 -4.20
CA LEU A 227 -16.60 -13.42 -2.75
C LEU A 227 -18.04 -13.31 -2.27
N SER A 228 -18.43 -14.10 -1.25
CA SER A 228 -19.75 -13.96 -0.63
C SER A 228 -19.78 -14.50 0.79
N PHE A 229 -20.44 -13.78 1.70
CA PHE A 229 -20.77 -14.21 3.05
C PHE A 229 -21.60 -15.50 3.03
N ILE A 230 -21.06 -16.56 3.62
CA ILE A 230 -21.77 -17.78 4.03
C ILE A 230 -21.54 -18.00 5.52
N GLU A 231 -22.38 -18.82 6.17
CA GLU A 231 -22.18 -19.25 7.55
C GLU A 231 -20.77 -19.80 7.77
N CYS A 232 -20.25 -19.65 8.99
CA CYS A 232 -18.86 -19.94 9.34
C CYS A 232 -18.50 -21.43 9.16
N THR A 233 -18.10 -21.84 7.95
CA THR A 233 -17.75 -23.24 7.63
C THR A 233 -16.25 -23.56 7.78
N GLY A 234 -15.50 -22.82 8.61
CA GLY A 234 -14.09 -23.15 8.91
C GLY A 234 -13.07 -22.81 7.82
N GLN A 235 -13.35 -21.86 6.91
CA GLN A 235 -12.38 -21.40 5.93
C GLN A 235 -11.16 -20.74 6.59
N ARG A 236 -9.99 -20.84 5.95
CA ARG A 236 -8.75 -20.28 6.48
C ARG A 236 -8.12 -19.31 5.50
N TRP A 237 -7.68 -18.16 6.00
CA TRP A 237 -6.97 -17.18 5.21
C TRP A 237 -5.69 -16.75 5.89
N LYS A 238 -4.74 -16.27 5.10
CA LYS A 238 -3.44 -15.79 5.55
C LYS A 238 -3.10 -14.47 4.86
N ILE A 239 -2.81 -13.43 5.63
CA ILE A 239 -2.21 -12.20 5.13
C ILE A 239 -0.69 -12.35 5.03
N GLN A 240 -0.12 -11.81 3.96
CA GLN A 240 1.27 -12.03 3.55
C GLN A 240 2.30 -11.55 4.59
N ASN A 241 2.19 -10.30 5.06
CA ASN A 241 3.19 -9.68 5.91
C ASN A 241 2.56 -9.26 7.25
N LEU A 242 3.00 -9.87 8.35
CA LEU A 242 2.63 -9.48 9.71
C LEU A 242 3.61 -8.42 10.24
N ILE A 243 3.06 -7.34 10.81
CA ILE A 243 3.84 -6.31 11.54
C ILE A 243 3.77 -6.59 13.03
N LYS A 244 2.56 -6.89 13.53
CA LYS A 244 2.30 -7.30 14.91
C LYS A 244 1.44 -8.56 14.89
N ASP A 245 1.55 -9.39 15.93
CA ASP A 245 0.62 -10.50 16.12
C ASP A 245 -0.71 -9.94 16.64
N PHE A 246 -1.83 -10.47 16.14
CA PHE A 246 -3.20 -10.11 16.53
C PHE A 246 -4.15 -11.29 16.29
#